data_AF-A0A7V8EFV8-F1
#
_entry.id   AF-A0A7V8EFV8-F1
#
_cell.length_a   1.000
_cell.length_b   1.000
_cell.length_c   1.000
_cell.angle_alpha   90.00
_cell.angle_beta   90.00
_cell.angle_gamma   90.00
#
_symmetry.space_group_name_H-M   'P 1'
#
loop_
_entity.id
_entity.type
_entity.pdbx_description
1 polymer ?
#
loop_
_entity_poly.entity_id
_entity_poly.type
_entity_poly.pdbx_seq_one_letter_code
_entity_poly.pdbx_strand_id
1 'polypeptide(L)'
;MGNTRHGAQNRPHLTLAVSDGRPLPENSQSPDLAAIYTFLAPEIQDRMGSDFLNKVPYELLQSYCLATVRQNQPTAALLYELITNFMKAYSNPETNADALKAFDYLTHLSEVASQQ
;
A
#
# COMPACT_ATOMS: atom_id res chain seq x y z
N MET A 1 48.97 14.42 1.35
CA MET A 1 48.34 13.13 1.75
C MET A 1 47.25 13.46 2.76
N GLY A 2 45.99 13.18 2.43
CA GLY A 2 44.85 13.46 3.30
C GLY A 2 43.62 12.77 2.72
N ASN A 3 43.46 11.49 3.06
CA ASN A 3 42.40 10.65 2.53
C ASN A 3 41.12 10.87 3.36
N THR A 4 40.14 11.55 2.77
CA THR A 4 38.79 11.68 3.33
C THR A 4 38.04 10.38 3.12
N ARG A 5 37.76 9.66 4.21
CA ARG A 5 36.98 8.42 4.23
C ARG A 5 35.52 8.73 3.92
N HIS A 6 35.04 8.32 2.75
CA HIS A 6 33.63 8.29 2.42
C HIS A 6 32.91 7.28 3.33
N GLY A 7 31.96 7.76 4.11
CA GLY A 7 31.04 6.93 4.88
C GLY A 7 30.20 6.07 3.94
N ALA A 8 30.35 4.76 4.05
CA ALA A 8 29.50 3.79 3.36
C ALA A 8 28.07 3.92 3.90
N GLN A 9 27.17 4.42 3.06
CA GLN A 9 25.74 4.40 3.33
C GLN A 9 25.27 2.95 3.38
N ASN A 10 24.74 2.57 4.54
CA ASN A 10 24.15 1.28 4.82
C ASN A 10 22.81 1.19 4.09
N ARG A 11 22.81 0.74 2.82
CA ARG A 11 21.59 0.35 2.11
C ARG A 11 21.20 -1.06 2.55
N PRO A 12 19.99 -1.29 3.08
CA PRO A 12 19.53 -2.66 3.28
C PRO A 12 19.31 -3.29 1.90
N HIS A 13 20.23 -4.17 1.50
CA HIS A 13 20.03 -5.06 0.37
C HIS A 13 18.90 -6.02 0.75
N LEU A 14 17.72 -5.89 0.12
CA LEU A 14 16.75 -6.97 0.11
C LEU A 14 17.31 -8.10 -0.76
N THR A 15 17.90 -9.08 -0.10
CA THR A 15 18.23 -10.37 -0.72
C THR A 15 16.93 -11.18 -0.79
N LEU A 16 16.31 -11.21 -1.97
CA LEU A 16 15.29 -12.20 -2.29
C LEU A 16 15.96 -13.58 -2.32
N ALA A 17 15.84 -14.31 -1.22
CA ALA A 17 16.23 -15.71 -1.20
C ALA A 17 15.28 -16.47 -2.14
N VAL A 18 15.84 -17.05 -3.21
CA VAL A 18 15.14 -18.04 -4.04
C VAL A 18 15.00 -19.28 -3.16
N SER A 19 13.84 -19.45 -2.53
CA SER A 19 13.54 -20.66 -1.76
C SER A 19 13.22 -21.81 -2.71
N ASP A 20 14.11 -22.81 -2.72
CA ASP A 20 13.83 -24.18 -3.14
C ASP A 20 12.46 -24.63 -2.62
N GLY A 21 11.62 -25.15 -3.51
CA GLY A 21 10.18 -25.40 -3.33
C GLY A 21 9.81 -26.30 -2.15
N ARG A 22 9.88 -25.76 -0.93
CA ARG A 22 9.28 -26.34 0.27
C ARG A 22 8.03 -25.55 0.66
N PRO A 23 6.92 -26.21 1.01
CA PRO A 23 5.75 -25.52 1.54
C PRO A 23 6.15 -24.84 2.85
N LEU A 24 6.08 -23.51 2.90
CA LEU A 24 6.23 -22.74 4.13
C LEU A 24 5.02 -23.02 5.04
N PRO A 25 5.22 -23.26 6.34
CA PRO A 25 4.11 -23.43 7.28
C PRO A 25 3.28 -22.15 7.37
N GLU A 26 1.95 -22.31 7.34
CA GLU A 26 0.91 -21.25 7.27
C GLU A 26 0.91 -20.23 8.43
N ASN A 27 1.86 -20.29 9.36
CA ASN A 27 1.91 -19.41 10.53
C ASN A 27 3.01 -18.33 10.47
N SER A 28 3.54 -18.06 9.27
CA SER A 28 4.64 -17.10 9.03
C SER A 28 4.14 -15.76 8.50
N GLN A 29 2.87 -15.39 8.71
CA GLN A 29 2.28 -14.19 8.11
C GLN A 29 2.88 -12.86 8.62
N SER A 30 3.48 -12.81 9.82
CA SER A 30 3.85 -11.53 10.44
C SER A 30 5.12 -10.84 9.91
N PRO A 31 6.23 -11.52 9.54
CA PRO A 31 7.44 -10.84 9.09
C PRO A 31 7.31 -10.32 7.66
N ASP A 32 6.67 -11.11 6.79
CA ASP A 32 6.54 -10.80 5.37
C ASP A 32 5.61 -9.60 5.13
N LEU A 33 4.52 -9.48 5.90
CA LEU A 33 3.62 -8.33 5.83
C LEU A 33 4.29 -7.03 6.25
N ALA A 34 5.08 -7.08 7.33
CA ALA A 34 5.86 -5.94 7.77
C ALA A 34 6.90 -5.54 6.72
N ALA A 35 7.60 -6.52 6.12
CA ALA A 35 8.59 -6.27 5.07
C ALA A 35 7.96 -5.66 3.81
N ILE A 36 6.81 -6.18 3.35
CA ILE A 36 6.07 -5.64 2.20
C ILE A 36 5.65 -4.19 2.45
N TYR A 37 5.08 -3.90 3.63
CA TYR A 37 4.73 -2.54 4.00
C TYR A 37 5.95 -1.63 4.05
N THR A 38 7.04 -2.03 4.70
CA THR A 38 8.27 -1.22 4.79
C THR A 38 8.85 -0.91 3.41
N PHE A 39 8.70 -1.83 2.45
CA PHE A 39 9.13 -1.63 1.08
C PHE A 39 8.25 -0.62 0.32
N LEU A 40 6.92 -0.67 0.50
CA LEU A 40 5.96 0.16 -0.24
C LEU A 40 5.66 1.51 0.43
N ALA A 41 5.87 1.64 1.74
CA ALA A 41 5.60 2.85 2.49
C ALA A 41 6.29 4.11 1.94
N PRO A 42 7.57 4.07 1.49
CA PRO A 42 8.21 5.24 0.90
C PRO A 42 7.52 5.72 -0.39
N GLU A 43 7.05 4.80 -1.24
CA GLU A 43 6.32 5.13 -2.47
C GLU A 43 4.97 5.77 -2.14
N ILE A 44 4.25 5.21 -1.16
CA ILE A 44 2.97 5.77 -0.68
C ILE A 44 3.21 7.15 -0.06
N GLN A 45 4.27 7.32 0.73
CA GLN A 45 4.61 8.60 1.34
C GLN A 45 4.91 9.67 0.30
N ASP A 46 5.70 9.35 -0.73
CA ASP A 46 6.09 10.27 -1.79
C ASP A 46 4.85 10.79 -2.54
N ARG A 47 3.89 9.91 -2.82
CA ARG A 47 2.70 10.25 -3.61
C ARG A 47 1.53 10.81 -2.79
N MET A 48 1.30 10.29 -1.58
CA MET A 48 0.15 10.65 -0.74
C MET A 48 0.50 11.66 0.37
N GLY A 49 1.78 11.87 0.64
CA GLY A 49 2.29 12.68 1.74
C GLY A 49 2.44 11.91 3.05
N SER A 50 3.32 12.40 3.92
CA SER A 50 3.59 11.80 5.25
C SER A 50 2.37 11.80 6.16
N ASP A 51 1.51 12.82 6.05
CA ASP A 51 0.31 12.93 6.88
C ASP A 51 -0.70 11.82 6.60
N PHE A 52 -0.73 11.31 5.36
CA PHE A 52 -1.60 10.21 5.00
C PHE A 52 -1.21 8.94 5.77
N LEU A 53 0.08 8.57 5.75
CA LEU A 53 0.56 7.39 6.46
C LEU A 53 0.34 7.45 7.96
N ASN A 54 0.39 8.65 8.55
CA ASN A 54 0.18 8.83 9.98
C ASN A 54 -1.30 8.77 10.41
N LYS A 55 -2.23 9.02 9.48
CA LYS A 55 -3.67 9.05 9.75
C LYS A 55 -4.37 7.73 9.46
N VAL A 56 -3.86 6.96 8.49
CA VAL A 56 -4.46 5.67 8.13
C VAL A 56 -3.97 4.58 9.09
N PRO A 57 -4.85 3.71 9.61
CA PRO A 57 -4.44 2.60 10.46
C PRO A 57 -3.36 1.73 9.81
N TYR A 58 -2.31 1.45 10.56
CA TYR A 58 -1.16 0.68 10.09
C TYR A 58 -1.57 -0.69 9.52
N GLU A 59 -2.41 -1.43 10.24
CA GLU A 59 -2.89 -2.77 9.84
C GLU A 59 -3.67 -2.75 8.52
N LEU A 60 -4.45 -1.68 8.29
CA LEU A 60 -5.18 -1.48 7.05
C LEU A 60 -4.21 -1.26 5.88
N LEU A 61 -3.20 -0.41 6.06
CA LEU A 61 -2.17 -0.18 5.04
C LEU A 61 -1.35 -1.42 4.74
N GLN A 62 -1.00 -2.22 5.75
CA GLN A 62 -0.30 -3.50 5.53
C GLN A 62 -1.13 -4.46 4.68
N SER A 63 -2.40 -4.63 5.03
CA SER A 63 -3.34 -5.50 4.30
C SER A 63 -3.54 -5.03 2.86
N TYR A 64 -3.66 -3.71 2.66
CA TYR A 64 -3.74 -3.11 1.35
C TYR A 64 -2.46 -3.36 0.51
N CYS A 65 -1.28 -3.14 1.08
CA CYS A 65 0.00 -3.39 0.42
C CYS A 65 0.17 -4.86 0.02
N LEU A 66 -0.25 -5.80 0.86
CA LEU A 66 -0.25 -7.22 0.50
C LEU A 66 -1.20 -7.49 -0.67
N ALA A 67 -2.40 -6.92 -0.63
CA ALA A 67 -3.41 -7.14 -1.67
C ALA A 67 -2.94 -6.61 -3.03
N THR A 68 -2.29 -5.44 -3.09
CA THR A 68 -1.76 -4.89 -4.33
C THR A 68 -0.60 -5.71 -4.87
N VAL A 69 0.29 -6.20 -4.02
CA VAL A 69 1.37 -7.13 -4.44
C VAL A 69 0.78 -8.43 -5.02
N ARG A 70 -0.18 -9.04 -4.33
CA ARG A 70 -0.85 -10.27 -4.79
C ARG A 70 -1.56 -10.11 -6.14
N GLN A 71 -2.13 -8.93 -6.38
CA GLN A 71 -2.86 -8.61 -7.59
C GLN A 71 -2.00 -7.93 -8.66
N ASN A 72 -0.69 -7.79 -8.43
CA ASN A 72 0.26 -7.09 -9.31
C ASN A 72 -0.21 -5.67 -9.69
N GLN A 73 -0.74 -4.93 -8.71
CA GLN A 73 -1.24 -3.56 -8.89
C GLN A 73 -0.22 -2.54 -8.38
N PRO A 74 -0.11 -1.37 -9.03
CA PRO A 74 0.77 -0.29 -8.58
C PRO A 74 0.18 0.39 -7.33
N THR A 75 0.71 0.04 -6.15
CA THR A 75 0.13 0.38 -4.83
C THR A 75 -0.18 1.86 -4.64
N ALA A 76 0.83 2.74 -4.71
CA ALA A 76 0.62 4.17 -4.46
C ALA A 76 -0.17 4.85 -5.60
N ALA A 77 0.01 4.37 -6.84
CA ALA A 77 -0.74 4.86 -7.99
C ALA A 77 -2.24 4.60 -7.87
N LEU A 78 -2.61 3.38 -7.48
CA LEU A 78 -3.99 2.97 -7.34
C LEU A 78 -4.72 3.78 -6.25
N LEU A 79 -4.08 4.04 -5.11
CA LEU A 79 -4.63 4.93 -4.07
C LEU A 79 -4.87 6.34 -4.60
N TYR A 80 -3.87 6.91 -5.27
CA TYR A 80 -3.96 8.26 -5.81
C TYR A 80 -5.05 8.38 -6.87
N GLU A 81 -5.15 7.40 -7.78
CA GLU A 81 -6.18 7.35 -8.81
C GLU A 81 -7.58 7.21 -8.20
N LEU A 82 -7.75 6.36 -7.19
CA LEU A 82 -9.03 6.20 -6.49
C LEU A 82 -9.55 7.55 -5.95
N ILE A 83 -8.71 8.25 -5.19
CA ILE A 83 -9.08 9.54 -4.60
C ILE A 83 -9.32 10.59 -5.69
N THR A 84 -8.41 10.68 -6.67
CA THR A 84 -8.49 11.67 -7.74
C THR A 84 -9.73 11.49 -8.60
N ASN A 85 -10.05 10.25 -8.99
CA ASN A 85 -11.20 9.94 -9.82
C ASN A 85 -12.50 10.16 -9.08
N PHE A 86 -12.56 9.78 -7.79
CA PHE A 86 -13.72 10.09 -6.95
C PHE A 86 -13.94 11.59 -6.82
N MET A 87 -12.90 12.37 -6.48
CA MET A 87 -13.01 13.82 -6.35
C MET A 87 -13.49 14.48 -7.65
N LYS A 88 -12.94 14.06 -8.80
CA LYS A 88 -13.38 14.54 -10.12
C LYS A 88 -14.85 14.23 -10.38
N ALA A 89 -15.26 12.98 -10.21
CA ALA A 89 -16.64 12.56 -10.46
C ALA A 89 -17.63 13.23 -9.50
N TYR A 90 -17.29 13.31 -8.22
CA TYR A 90 -18.13 13.95 -7.22
C TYR A 90 -18.27 15.47 -7.43
N SER A 91 -17.22 16.13 -7.93
CA SER A 91 -17.24 17.57 -8.20
C SER A 91 -18.05 17.98 -9.43
N ASN A 92 -18.44 17.03 -10.29
CA ASN A 92 -19.23 17.30 -11.50
C ASN A 92 -20.73 17.06 -11.23
N PRO A 93 -21.61 18.05 -11.41
CA PRO A 93 -23.06 17.89 -11.21
C PRO A 93 -23.70 16.77 -12.04
N GLU A 94 -23.12 16.40 -13.17
CA GLU A 94 -23.65 15.34 -14.04
C GLU A 94 -23.30 13.93 -13.55
N THR A 95 -22.21 13.77 -12.78
CA THR A 95 -21.70 12.46 -12.36
C THR A 95 -21.62 12.28 -10.84
N ASN A 96 -21.97 13.30 -10.06
CA ASN A 96 -21.86 13.27 -8.60
C ASN A 96 -22.74 12.18 -7.94
N ALA A 97 -23.96 11.99 -8.43
CA ALA A 97 -24.89 11.01 -7.89
C ALA A 97 -24.37 9.58 -8.10
N ASP A 98 -23.75 9.31 -9.25
CA ASP A 98 -23.17 8.00 -9.54
C ASP A 98 -21.84 7.79 -8.79
N ALA A 99 -21.07 8.85 -8.57
CA ALA A 99 -19.89 8.81 -7.71
C ALA A 99 -20.27 8.40 -6.27
N LEU A 100 -21.36 8.97 -5.72
CA LEU A 100 -21.87 8.59 -4.41
C LEU A 100 -22.34 7.14 -4.37
N LYS A 101 -23.09 6.66 -5.37
CA LYS A 101 -23.50 5.24 -5.44
C LYS A 101 -22.28 4.30 -5.46
N ALA A 102 -21.24 4.64 -6.20
CA ALA A 102 -20.01 3.86 -6.22
C ALA A 102 -19.32 3.85 -4.86
N PHE A 103 -19.32 4.98 -4.15
CA PHE A 103 -18.79 5.08 -2.80
C PHE A 103 -19.61 4.28 -1.78
N ASP A 104 -20.94 4.31 -1.87
CA ASP A 104 -21.84 3.50 -1.04
C ASP A 104 -21.59 2.00 -1.26
N TYR A 105 -21.37 1.60 -2.52
CA TYR A 105 -21.02 0.22 -2.85
C TYR A 105 -19.67 -0.20 -2.23
N LEU A 106 -18.64 0.65 -2.31
CA LEU A 106 -17.36 0.40 -1.64
C LEU A 106 -17.53 0.30 -0.12
N THR A 107 -18.37 1.14 0.47
CA THR A 107 -18.69 1.10 1.90
C THR A 107 -19.32 -0.24 2.28
N HIS A 108 -20.32 -0.69 1.53
CA HIS A 108 -20.94 -2.00 1.73
C HIS A 108 -19.92 -3.15 1.63
N LEU A 109 -19.06 -3.15 0.62
CA LEU A 109 -18.01 -4.18 0.48
C LEU A 109 -17.03 -4.18 1.66
N SER A 110 -16.70 -3.00 2.19
CA SER A 110 -15.80 -2.87 3.35
C SER A 110 -16.41 -3.43 4.64
N GLU A 111 -17.72 -3.25 4.83
CA GLU A 111 -18.45 -3.81 5.98
C GLU A 111 -18.50 -5.33 5.89
N VAL A 112 -18.80 -5.88 4.71
CA VAL A 112 -18.78 -7.33 4.46
C VAL A 112 -17.40 -7.92 4.73
N ALA A 113 -16.33 -7.25 4.28
CA ALA A 113 -14.96 -7.69 4.53
C ALA A 113 -14.57 -7.63 6.02
N SER A 114 -15.18 -6.74 6.80
CA SER A 114 -14.91 -6.58 8.24
C SER A 114 -15.67 -7.58 9.12
N GLN A 115 -16.65 -8.31 8.56
CA GLN A 115 -17.43 -9.34 9.25
C GLN A 115 -16.88 -10.75 9.08
N GLN A 116 -15.78 -10.91 8.31
CA GLN A 116 -15.07 -12.18 8.09
C GLN A 116 -13.87 -12.31 9.03
#